data_AF-A0A6B9Y9J8-F1
#
_entry.id   AF-A0A6B9Y9J8-F1
#
_cell.length_a   1.000
_cell.length_b   1.000
_cell.length_c   1.000
_cell.angle_alpha   90.00
_cell.angle_beta   90.00
_cell.angle_gamma   90.00
#
_symmetry.space_group_name_H-M   'P 1'
#
loop_
_entity.id
_entity.type
_entity.pdbx_description
1 polymer ?
#
loop_
_entity_poly.entity_id
_entity_poly.type
_entity_poly.pdbx_seq_one_letter_code
_entity_poly.pdbx_strand_id
1 'polypeptide(L)'
;MLLVGTTPTTAIAQGASDPQPVLLDQDTTHIADVTVDGQQYSVYEHENVFSWASGIDIYTNGGRVTSESTAETVLTALAKRRAVRDLEAESAAPLRTTSRNVSTAASNVSATATAVNETLVYLEQTKTVRENGTTVYNASVEAAPRIAEFNESARELHPELRSFVNASTAYRSNATDLVELLERRENGTDVDPQRLYAQYETTLEAKNDVSDHFGFGGVNEQLAQTANTSEAIAMNVSSVPERGNETARHFRSVHNESAVAANQTATLGLDAFDFNGVQNRADSLEGRWMEDWNSRQNPASTVYQSIAAIVVGIAAVGGYVVRRRR
;
A
#
# COMPACT_ATOMS: atom_id res chain seq x y z
N MET A 1 -6.22 65.37 -22.56
CA MET A 1 -7.59 64.97 -22.21
C MET A 1 -7.50 63.54 -21.66
N LEU A 2 -7.90 63.36 -20.40
CA LEU A 2 -7.84 62.12 -19.61
C LEU A 2 -9.00 61.16 -19.95
N LEU A 3 -8.73 59.85 -19.85
CA LEU A 3 -9.59 58.72 -19.38
C LEU A 3 -8.82 57.42 -19.75
N VAL A 4 -8.03 56.78 -18.88
CA VAL A 4 -8.36 55.91 -17.73
C VAL A 4 -9.39 54.83 -18.08
N GLY A 5 -8.98 53.54 -18.06
CA GLY A 5 -9.88 52.40 -18.21
C GLY A 5 -9.21 51.01 -18.35
N THR A 6 -8.48 50.60 -17.31
CA THR A 6 -8.45 49.24 -16.71
C THR A 6 -8.29 47.98 -17.58
N THR A 7 -7.15 47.28 -17.45
CA THR A 7 -7.11 45.81 -17.21
C THR A 7 -7.22 45.55 -15.70
N PRO A 8 -7.73 44.40 -15.18
CA PRO A 8 -7.76 43.06 -15.80
C PRO A 8 -9.09 42.27 -15.62
N THR A 9 -9.34 41.28 -16.48
CA THR A 9 -10.27 40.18 -16.17
C THR A 9 -9.45 38.94 -15.80
N THR A 10 -8.92 38.93 -14.58
CA THR A 10 -8.73 37.69 -13.84
C THR A 10 -10.11 37.11 -13.59
N ALA A 11 -10.40 35.95 -14.16
CA ALA A 11 -11.53 35.13 -13.73
C ALA A 11 -11.27 34.71 -12.28
N ILE A 12 -11.82 35.50 -11.35
CA ILE A 12 -11.95 35.12 -9.95
C ILE A 12 -12.91 33.92 -9.98
N ALA A 13 -12.42 32.75 -9.61
CA ALA A 13 -13.28 31.61 -9.27
C ALA A 13 -14.41 32.14 -8.39
N GLN A 14 -15.67 31.95 -8.79
CA GLN A 14 -16.81 32.26 -7.92
C GLN A 14 -16.60 31.46 -6.64
N GLY A 15 -16.11 32.13 -5.60
CA GLY A 15 -15.78 31.52 -4.33
C GLY A 15 -17.01 30.78 -3.81
N ALA A 16 -16.77 29.59 -3.25
CA ALA A 16 -17.77 28.91 -2.44
C ALA A 16 -18.39 29.94 -1.49
N SER A 17 -19.72 30.03 -1.48
CA SER A 17 -20.45 30.94 -0.60
C SER A 17 -20.00 30.68 0.85
N ASP A 18 -19.70 31.74 1.60
CA ASP A 18 -19.40 31.60 3.03
C ASP A 18 -20.51 30.79 3.73
N PRO A 19 -20.17 29.83 4.60
CA PRO A 19 -21.15 28.96 5.24
C PRO A 19 -22.19 29.79 6.00
N GLN A 20 -23.47 29.40 5.92
CA GLN A 20 -24.50 30.02 6.75
C GLN A 20 -24.35 29.50 8.20
N PRO A 21 -24.05 30.36 9.18
CA PRO A 21 -23.82 29.92 10.55
C PRO A 21 -25.12 29.38 11.17
N VAL A 22 -25.00 28.30 11.95
CA VAL A 22 -26.09 27.78 12.78
C VAL A 22 -26.14 28.56 14.09
N LEU A 23 -27.32 28.65 14.70
CA LEU A 23 -27.48 29.32 15.99
C LEU A 23 -26.52 28.73 17.04
N LEU A 24 -25.76 29.58 17.72
CA LEU A 24 -24.75 29.24 18.74
C LEU A 24 -23.44 28.62 18.20
N ASP A 25 -23.20 28.68 16.89
CA ASP A 25 -21.85 28.48 16.35
C ASP A 25 -20.93 29.57 16.93
N GLN A 26 -19.84 29.13 17.54
CA GLN A 26 -18.83 29.98 18.17
C GLN A 26 -17.74 30.34 17.16
N ASP A 27 -17.28 29.35 16.39
CA ASP A 27 -16.25 29.53 15.38
C ASP A 27 -16.51 28.66 14.15
N THR A 28 -16.01 29.14 13.01
CA THR A 28 -16.03 28.41 11.73
C THR A 28 -14.66 28.53 11.09
N THR A 29 -14.00 27.40 10.90
CA THR A 29 -12.63 27.32 10.38
C THR A 29 -12.63 26.57 9.05
N HIS A 30 -12.06 27.19 8.02
CA HIS A 30 -11.77 26.48 6.76
C HIS A 30 -10.64 25.48 7.00
N ILE A 31 -10.89 24.20 6.76
CA ILE A 31 -9.91 23.12 6.95
C ILE A 31 -9.05 22.97 5.70
N ALA A 32 -9.71 22.83 4.54
CA ALA A 32 -9.07 22.56 3.27
C ALA A 32 -10.05 22.70 2.10
N ASP A 33 -9.47 22.96 0.92
CA ASP A 33 -10.12 22.64 -0.34
C ASP A 33 -9.64 21.29 -0.87
N VAL A 34 -10.59 20.48 -1.35
CA VAL A 34 -10.39 19.12 -1.85
C VAL A 34 -11.00 19.02 -3.24
N THR A 35 -10.23 18.51 -4.20
CA THR A 35 -10.73 18.25 -5.55
C THR A 35 -10.96 16.75 -5.71
N VAL A 36 -12.18 16.38 -6.12
CA VAL A 36 -12.61 15.00 -6.40
C VAL A 36 -13.36 15.01 -7.74
N ASP A 37 -13.00 14.12 -8.65
CA ASP A 37 -13.63 14.00 -9.99
C ASP A 37 -13.69 15.32 -10.79
N GLY A 38 -12.67 16.17 -10.63
CA GLY A 38 -12.59 17.48 -11.27
C GLY A 38 -13.49 18.56 -10.65
N GLN A 39 -14.23 18.23 -9.59
CA GLN A 39 -15.05 19.17 -8.82
C GLN A 39 -14.33 19.57 -7.53
N GLN A 40 -14.33 20.87 -7.21
CA GLN A 40 -13.75 21.40 -5.98
C GLN A 40 -14.80 21.43 -4.87
N TYR A 41 -14.36 21.04 -3.67
CA TYR A 41 -15.13 21.04 -2.44
C TYR A 41 -14.36 21.82 -1.37
N SER A 42 -15.06 22.61 -0.57
CA SER A 42 -14.48 23.33 0.57
C SER A 42 -15.00 22.74 1.87
N VAL A 43 -14.09 22.34 2.76
CA VAL A 43 -14.40 21.66 4.01
C VAL A 43 -14.20 22.63 5.17
N TYR A 44 -15.22 22.76 6.03
CA TYR A 44 -15.23 23.67 7.17
C TYR A 44 -15.54 22.92 8.47
N GLU A 45 -14.74 23.20 9.50
CA GLU A 45 -14.99 22.78 10.88
C GLU A 45 -15.79 23.87 11.58
N HIS A 46 -16.85 23.49 12.30
CA HIS A 46 -17.64 24.40 13.10
C HIS A 46 -17.62 23.95 14.55
N GLU A 47 -17.32 24.89 15.43
CA GLU A 47 -17.42 24.71 16.87
C GLU A 47 -18.70 25.39 17.36
N ASN A 48 -19.55 24.63 18.06
CA ASN A 48 -20.77 25.12 18.67
C ASN A 48 -20.66 24.98 20.19
N VAL A 49 -21.39 25.84 20.93
CA VAL A 49 -21.53 25.75 22.39
C VAL A 49 -21.91 24.33 22.83
N PHE A 50 -22.70 23.63 22.01
CA PHE A 50 -23.04 22.24 22.22
C PHE A 50 -22.18 21.34 21.33
N SER A 51 -21.39 20.45 21.94
CA SER A 51 -20.47 19.56 21.22
C SER A 51 -21.15 18.67 20.17
N TRP A 52 -22.42 18.31 20.36
CA TRP A 52 -23.20 17.51 19.41
C TRP A 52 -23.70 18.32 18.19
N ALA A 53 -23.58 19.65 18.22
CA ALA A 53 -23.86 20.55 17.09
C ALA A 53 -22.57 21.02 16.38
N SER A 54 -21.40 20.78 16.99
CA SER A 54 -20.10 20.92 16.34
C SER A 54 -19.88 19.83 15.28
N GLY A 55 -18.96 20.09 14.35
CA GLY A 55 -18.51 19.10 13.37
C GLY A 55 -18.20 19.72 12.01
N ILE A 56 -18.38 18.96 10.93
CA ILE A 56 -17.88 19.34 9.60
C ILE A 56 -19.00 19.59 8.60
N ASP A 57 -18.81 20.61 7.77
CA ASP A 57 -19.62 20.85 6.57
C ASP A 57 -18.73 20.82 5.36
N ILE A 58 -19.32 20.36 4.26
CA ILE A 58 -18.68 20.32 2.96
C ILE A 58 -19.54 21.14 2.02
N TYR A 59 -18.91 22.04 1.28
CA TYR A 59 -19.58 22.90 0.31
C TYR A 59 -19.03 22.68 -1.09
N THR A 60 -19.90 22.75 -2.09
CA THR A 60 -19.52 22.74 -3.50
C THR A 60 -20.45 23.64 -4.29
N ASN A 61 -19.91 24.44 -5.22
CA ASN A 61 -20.69 25.38 -6.05
C ASN A 61 -21.68 26.26 -5.25
N GLY A 62 -21.33 26.65 -4.01
CA GLY A 62 -22.19 27.44 -3.12
C GLY A 62 -23.33 26.67 -2.43
N GLY A 63 -23.45 25.36 -2.66
CA GLY A 63 -24.39 24.48 -1.97
C GLY A 63 -23.71 23.61 -0.92
N ARG A 64 -24.40 23.34 0.18
CA ARG A 64 -23.97 22.38 1.20
C ARG A 64 -24.17 20.96 0.70
N VAL A 65 -23.17 20.11 0.85
CA VAL A 65 -23.24 18.68 0.52
C VAL A 65 -24.02 17.95 1.60
N THR A 66 -25.13 17.32 1.19
CA THR A 66 -25.99 16.49 2.06
C THR A 66 -25.96 15.01 1.68
N SER A 67 -25.28 14.65 0.59
CA SER A 67 -25.14 13.26 0.15
C SER A 67 -24.01 12.60 0.94
N GLU A 68 -24.33 11.52 1.63
CA GLU A 68 -23.35 10.72 2.39
C GLU A 68 -22.23 10.19 1.49
N SER A 69 -22.56 9.66 0.31
CA SER A 69 -21.55 9.12 -0.61
C SER A 69 -20.57 10.18 -1.12
N THR A 70 -21.04 11.42 -1.29
CA THR A 70 -20.19 12.55 -1.70
C THR A 70 -19.32 13.01 -0.53
N ALA A 71 -19.89 13.07 0.67
CA ALA A 71 -19.15 13.42 1.87
C ALA A 71 -18.05 12.40 2.18
N GLU A 72 -18.37 11.11 2.14
CA GLU A 72 -17.42 10.01 2.27
C GLU A 72 -16.26 10.22 1.29
N THR A 73 -16.54 10.32 -0.01
CA THR A 73 -15.47 10.50 -1.03
C THR A 73 -14.57 11.71 -0.75
N VAL A 74 -15.14 12.86 -0.37
CA VAL A 74 -14.38 14.09 -0.06
C VAL A 74 -13.55 13.92 1.23
N LEU A 75 -14.12 13.31 2.25
CA LEU A 75 -13.46 13.14 3.56
C LEU A 75 -12.41 12.04 3.52
N THR A 76 -12.61 10.95 2.76
CA THR A 76 -11.56 9.97 2.45
C THR A 76 -10.38 10.67 1.78
N ALA A 77 -10.63 11.48 0.73
CA ALA A 77 -9.56 12.20 0.03
C ALA A 77 -8.81 13.18 0.95
N LEU A 78 -9.53 13.88 1.83
CA LEU A 78 -8.93 14.76 2.83
C LEU A 78 -8.10 13.96 3.85
N ALA A 79 -8.60 12.82 4.32
CA ALA A 79 -7.97 11.98 5.33
C ALA A 79 -6.67 11.39 4.82
N LYS A 80 -6.71 10.85 3.59
CA LYS A 80 -5.54 10.40 2.82
C LYS A 80 -4.50 11.52 2.72
N ARG A 81 -4.88 12.72 2.24
CA ARG A 81 -4.01 13.90 2.16
C ARG A 81 -3.39 14.27 3.51
N ARG A 82 -4.15 14.18 4.59
CA ARG A 82 -3.67 14.56 5.92
C ARG A 82 -2.75 13.50 6.52
N ALA A 83 -3.00 12.22 6.27
CA ALA A 83 -2.19 11.12 6.77
C ALA A 83 -0.74 11.18 6.26
N VAL A 84 -0.54 11.54 4.99
CA VAL A 84 0.81 11.67 4.40
C VAL A 84 1.50 12.99 4.74
N ARG A 85 0.82 13.95 5.38
CA ARG A 85 1.42 15.23 5.77
C ARG A 85 2.57 15.03 6.78
N ASP A 86 2.52 13.98 7.59
CA ASP A 86 3.51 13.74 8.63
C ASP A 86 4.54 12.66 8.25
N LEU A 87 4.53 12.19 6.98
CA LEU A 87 5.64 11.41 6.45
C LEU A 87 6.88 12.30 6.40
N GLU A 88 7.70 12.24 7.45
CA GLU A 88 8.97 12.94 7.54
C GLU A 88 9.93 12.42 6.48
N ALA A 89 10.83 13.28 6.01
CA ALA A 89 11.82 12.92 5.01
C ALA A 89 12.78 11.80 5.46
N GLU A 90 13.02 11.68 6.77
CA GLU A 90 13.77 10.58 7.38
C GLU A 90 13.15 9.20 7.08
N SER A 91 11.86 9.17 6.72
CA SER A 91 11.13 7.96 6.33
C SER A 91 11.63 7.33 5.00
N ALA A 92 12.35 8.08 4.15
CA ALA A 92 12.81 7.54 2.86
C ALA A 92 13.98 6.54 3.00
N ALA A 93 14.81 6.66 4.04
CA ALA A 93 16.00 5.80 4.20
C ALA A 93 15.67 4.32 4.46
N PRO A 94 14.72 3.97 5.35
CA PRO A 94 14.21 2.60 5.48
C PRO A 94 13.65 2.06 4.15
N LEU A 95 12.84 2.86 3.45
CA LEU A 95 12.23 2.46 2.18
C LEU A 95 13.29 2.18 1.09
N ARG A 96 14.31 3.03 0.96
CA ARG A 96 15.45 2.78 0.05
C ARG A 96 16.17 1.48 0.40
N THR A 97 16.40 1.22 1.68
CA THR A 97 17.10 0.02 2.14
C THR A 97 16.29 -1.23 1.83
N THR A 98 15.00 -1.24 2.16
CA THR A 98 14.11 -2.36 1.84
C THR A 98 13.99 -2.58 0.33
N SER A 99 13.85 -1.50 -0.46
CA SER A 99 13.82 -1.59 -1.93
C SER A 99 15.09 -2.24 -2.51
N ARG A 100 16.27 -1.88 -1.99
CA ARG A 100 17.54 -2.53 -2.38
C ARG A 100 17.60 -4.00 -1.97
N ASN A 101 17.15 -4.34 -0.75
CA ASN A 101 17.14 -5.71 -0.27
C ASN A 101 16.20 -6.60 -1.10
N VAL A 102 15.01 -6.10 -1.44
CA VAL A 102 14.06 -6.77 -2.32
C VAL A 102 14.66 -6.98 -3.71
N SER A 103 15.33 -5.96 -4.26
CA SER A 103 16.02 -6.06 -5.55
C SER A 103 17.13 -7.12 -5.55
N THR A 104 17.90 -7.21 -4.46
CA THR A 104 18.96 -8.22 -4.30
C THR A 104 18.35 -9.62 -4.21
N ALA A 105 17.28 -9.79 -3.41
CA ALA A 105 16.57 -11.06 -3.31
C ALA A 105 16.03 -11.51 -4.68
N ALA A 106 15.38 -10.61 -5.42
CA ALA A 106 14.88 -10.89 -6.77
C ALA A 106 16.00 -11.29 -7.75
N SER A 107 17.17 -10.65 -7.66
CA SER A 107 18.32 -11.00 -8.50
C SER A 107 18.81 -12.42 -8.22
N ASN A 108 18.91 -12.81 -6.95
CA ASN A 108 19.31 -14.18 -6.56
C ASN A 108 18.26 -15.23 -6.96
N VAL A 109 16.97 -14.89 -6.83
CA VAL A 109 15.88 -15.75 -7.31
C VAL A 109 15.93 -15.92 -8.83
N SER A 110 16.20 -14.85 -9.57
CA SER A 110 16.38 -14.90 -11.03
C SER A 110 17.59 -15.75 -11.44
N ALA A 111 18.69 -15.70 -10.69
CA ALA A 111 19.85 -16.56 -10.91
C ALA A 111 19.50 -18.03 -10.69
N THR A 112 18.73 -18.33 -9.64
CA THR A 112 18.22 -19.69 -9.39
C THR A 112 17.34 -20.19 -10.53
N ALA A 113 16.40 -19.37 -11.00
CA ALA A 113 15.54 -19.73 -12.14
C ALA A 113 16.35 -20.03 -13.41
N THR A 114 17.45 -19.30 -13.63
CA THR A 114 18.38 -19.53 -14.74
C THR A 114 19.10 -20.86 -14.58
N ALA A 115 19.70 -21.14 -13.41
CA ALA A 115 20.40 -22.39 -13.14
C ALA A 115 19.49 -23.62 -13.27
N VAL A 116 18.25 -23.52 -12.78
CA VAL A 116 17.22 -24.57 -12.94
C VAL A 116 16.94 -24.79 -14.43
N ASN A 117 16.69 -23.73 -15.19
CA ASN A 117 16.40 -23.85 -16.63
C ASN A 117 17.57 -24.47 -17.41
N GLU A 118 18.81 -24.02 -17.15
CA GLU A 118 20.00 -24.60 -17.77
C GLU A 118 20.15 -26.10 -17.45
N THR A 119 19.87 -26.49 -16.20
CA THR A 119 19.88 -27.89 -15.78
C THR A 119 18.80 -28.71 -16.49
N LEU A 120 17.58 -28.17 -16.62
CA LEU A 120 16.50 -28.85 -17.36
C LEU A 120 16.83 -29.04 -18.84
N VAL A 121 17.39 -28.01 -19.49
CA VAL A 121 17.86 -28.08 -20.88
C VAL A 121 18.95 -29.14 -21.03
N TYR A 122 19.91 -29.17 -20.11
CA TYR A 122 20.96 -30.19 -20.09
C TYR A 122 20.37 -31.61 -19.94
N LEU A 123 19.45 -31.81 -19.00
CA LEU A 123 18.78 -33.11 -18.81
C LEU A 123 18.04 -33.56 -20.07
N GLU A 124 17.38 -32.64 -20.78
CA GLU A 124 16.70 -32.97 -22.04
C GLU A 124 17.70 -33.43 -23.11
N GLN A 125 18.84 -32.76 -23.25
CA GLN A 125 19.89 -33.17 -24.19
C GLN A 125 20.43 -34.57 -23.87
N THR A 126 20.66 -34.87 -22.58
CA THR A 126 21.20 -36.17 -22.13
C THR A 126 20.27 -37.37 -22.39
N LYS A 127 18.98 -37.16 -22.69
CA LYS A 127 18.07 -38.24 -23.12
C LYS A 127 18.43 -38.84 -24.48
N THR A 128 19.14 -38.09 -25.32
CA THR A 128 19.53 -38.54 -26.67
C THR A 128 20.97 -39.05 -26.74
N VAL A 129 21.80 -38.69 -25.75
CA VAL A 129 23.20 -39.11 -25.67
C VAL A 129 23.28 -40.49 -25.03
N ARG A 130 23.99 -41.42 -25.68
CA ARG A 130 24.20 -42.79 -25.19
C ARG A 130 25.64 -43.06 -24.80
N GLU A 131 25.81 -43.72 -23.67
CA GLU A 131 27.10 -44.17 -23.11
C GLU A 131 26.89 -45.56 -22.48
N ASN A 132 27.81 -46.48 -22.71
CA ASN A 132 27.78 -47.85 -22.14
C ASN A 132 26.43 -48.59 -22.31
N GLY A 133 25.77 -48.39 -23.47
CA GLY A 133 24.52 -49.07 -23.83
C GLY A 133 23.24 -48.47 -23.24
N THR A 134 23.33 -47.40 -22.44
CA THR A 134 22.19 -46.65 -21.88
C THR A 134 22.28 -45.17 -22.24
N THR A 135 21.22 -44.39 -22.00
CA THR A 135 21.30 -42.93 -22.14
C THR A 135 21.92 -42.33 -20.88
N VAL A 136 22.63 -41.20 -21.03
CA VAL A 136 23.20 -40.48 -19.89
C VAL A 136 22.11 -40.08 -18.89
N TYR A 137 20.93 -39.71 -19.39
CA TYR A 137 19.75 -39.44 -18.57
C TYR A 137 19.33 -40.67 -17.75
N ASN A 138 19.16 -41.85 -18.38
CA ASN A 138 18.72 -43.05 -17.67
C ASN A 138 19.75 -43.51 -16.63
N ALA A 139 21.04 -43.48 -16.96
CA ALA A 139 22.10 -43.79 -16.00
C ALA A 139 22.09 -42.82 -14.80
N SER A 140 21.85 -41.53 -15.06
CA SER A 140 21.75 -40.52 -14.02
C SER A 140 20.50 -40.71 -13.14
N VAL A 141 19.36 -41.05 -13.72
CA VAL A 141 18.12 -41.35 -12.98
C VAL A 141 18.26 -42.64 -12.16
N GLU A 142 18.94 -43.65 -12.68
CA GLU A 142 19.23 -44.88 -11.94
C GLU A 142 20.10 -44.61 -10.72
N ALA A 143 21.15 -43.78 -10.87
CA ALA A 143 22.00 -43.37 -9.77
C ALA A 143 21.29 -42.41 -8.79
N ALA A 144 20.42 -41.53 -9.29
CA ALA A 144 19.70 -40.53 -8.52
C ALA A 144 18.22 -40.44 -8.96
N PRO A 145 17.33 -41.31 -8.43
CA PRO A 145 15.92 -41.35 -8.82
C PRO A 145 15.17 -40.02 -8.65
N ARG A 146 15.63 -39.18 -7.70
CA ARG A 146 15.12 -37.83 -7.43
C ARG A 146 15.22 -36.85 -8.61
N ILE A 147 15.96 -37.17 -9.67
CA ILE A 147 15.96 -36.36 -10.90
C ILE A 147 14.56 -36.25 -11.52
N ALA A 148 13.73 -37.29 -11.40
CA ALA A 148 12.36 -37.27 -11.89
C ALA A 148 11.52 -36.25 -11.10
N GLU A 149 11.58 -36.31 -9.76
CA GLU A 149 10.90 -35.37 -8.85
C GLU A 149 11.39 -33.93 -9.08
N PHE A 150 12.70 -33.72 -9.22
CA PHE A 150 13.26 -32.39 -9.51
C PHE A 150 12.69 -31.77 -10.78
N ASN A 151 12.54 -32.55 -11.85
CA ASN A 151 11.99 -32.05 -13.11
C ASN A 151 10.51 -31.63 -12.98
N GLU A 152 9.73 -32.35 -12.17
CA GLU A 152 8.34 -31.98 -11.87
C GLU A 152 8.28 -30.73 -10.99
N SER A 153 9.00 -30.71 -9.86
CA SER A 153 9.05 -29.55 -8.96
C SER A 153 9.59 -28.30 -9.65
N ALA A 154 10.57 -28.43 -10.55
CA ALA A 154 11.10 -27.29 -11.30
C ALA A 154 10.06 -26.63 -12.21
N ARG A 155 9.09 -27.40 -12.74
CA ARG A 155 7.99 -26.86 -13.56
C ARG A 155 7.00 -26.07 -12.73
N GLU A 156 6.75 -26.49 -11.50
CA GLU A 156 5.87 -25.79 -10.55
C GLU A 156 6.55 -24.56 -9.94
N LEU A 157 7.86 -24.66 -9.66
CA LEU A 157 8.65 -23.60 -9.07
C LEU A 157 8.89 -22.43 -10.04
N HIS A 158 9.06 -22.69 -11.33
CA HIS A 158 9.46 -21.66 -12.29
C HIS A 158 8.45 -20.48 -12.42
N PRO A 159 7.13 -20.71 -12.51
CA PRO A 159 6.13 -19.64 -12.45
C PRO A 159 6.21 -18.83 -11.15
N GLU A 160 6.42 -19.51 -10.02
CA GLU A 160 6.46 -18.88 -8.69
C GLU A 160 7.68 -17.96 -8.54
N LEU A 161 8.88 -18.44 -8.91
CA LEU A 161 10.09 -17.60 -8.91
C LEU A 161 9.94 -16.39 -9.83
N ARG A 162 9.29 -16.54 -10.98
CA ARG A 162 9.03 -15.44 -11.91
C ARG A 162 8.03 -14.44 -11.32
N SER A 163 6.98 -14.92 -10.67
CA SER A 163 5.99 -14.06 -9.99
C SER A 163 6.67 -13.22 -8.92
N PHE A 164 7.50 -13.84 -8.07
CA PHE A 164 8.27 -13.13 -7.05
C PHE A 164 9.18 -12.05 -7.62
N VAL A 165 9.89 -12.35 -8.73
CA VAL A 165 10.77 -11.37 -9.41
C VAL A 165 9.96 -10.19 -9.97
N ASN A 166 8.78 -10.46 -10.54
CA ASN A 166 7.90 -9.41 -11.05
C ASN A 166 7.37 -8.52 -9.93
N ALA A 167 6.83 -9.10 -8.85
CA ALA A 167 6.35 -8.38 -7.67
C ALA A 167 7.47 -7.53 -7.06
N SER A 168 8.65 -8.11 -6.90
CA SER A 168 9.84 -7.41 -6.39
C SER A 168 10.28 -6.25 -7.27
N THR A 169 10.16 -6.39 -8.60
CA THR A 169 10.49 -5.33 -9.56
C THR A 169 9.47 -4.19 -9.49
N ALA A 170 8.18 -4.52 -9.39
CA ALA A 170 7.11 -3.53 -9.20
C ALA A 170 7.30 -2.76 -7.89
N TYR A 171 7.52 -3.46 -6.77
CA TYR A 171 7.82 -2.85 -5.48
C TYR A 171 9.03 -1.92 -5.56
N ARG A 172 10.14 -2.38 -6.15
CA ARG A 172 11.34 -1.56 -6.32
C ARG A 172 11.04 -0.26 -7.08
N SER A 173 10.32 -0.35 -8.20
CA SER A 173 9.94 0.82 -9.01
C SER A 173 9.10 1.79 -8.20
N ASN A 174 8.01 1.29 -7.59
CA ASN A 174 7.09 2.13 -6.82
C ASN A 174 7.75 2.76 -5.59
N ALA A 175 8.61 2.01 -4.91
CA ALA A 175 9.39 2.51 -3.78
C ALA A 175 10.39 3.58 -4.21
N THR A 176 11.02 3.45 -5.39
CA THR A 176 11.89 4.50 -5.94
C THR A 176 11.10 5.77 -6.21
N ASP A 177 9.94 5.68 -6.87
CA ASP A 177 9.10 6.84 -7.16
C ASP A 177 8.59 7.51 -5.88
N LEU A 178 8.21 6.72 -4.86
CA LEU A 178 7.82 7.26 -3.55
C LEU A 178 8.98 7.96 -2.85
N VAL A 179 10.17 7.36 -2.87
CA VAL A 179 11.39 7.99 -2.33
C VAL A 179 11.66 9.33 -3.00
N GLU A 180 11.55 9.42 -4.33
CA GLU A 180 11.74 10.68 -5.06
C GLU A 180 10.74 11.76 -4.64
N LEU A 181 9.47 11.40 -4.43
CA LEU A 181 8.47 12.35 -3.94
C LEU A 181 8.78 12.83 -2.52
N LEU A 182 9.21 11.93 -1.63
CA LEU A 182 9.60 12.27 -0.26
C LEU A 182 10.84 13.18 -0.24
N GLU A 183 11.85 12.88 -1.05
CA GLU A 183 13.08 13.71 -1.18
C GLU A 183 12.77 15.09 -1.77
N ARG A 184 11.89 15.19 -2.77
CA ARG A 184 11.48 16.50 -3.31
C ARG A 184 10.85 17.36 -2.23
N ARG A 185 9.99 16.75 -1.41
CA ARG A 185 9.33 17.41 -0.29
C ARG A 185 10.33 17.84 0.79
N GLU A 186 11.30 16.98 1.13
CA GLU A 186 12.42 17.31 2.03
C GLU A 186 13.18 18.55 1.57
N ASN A 187 13.45 18.64 0.27
CA ASN A 187 14.14 19.75 -0.36
C ASN A 187 13.25 21.01 -0.53
N GLY A 188 12.07 21.05 0.09
CA GLY A 188 11.17 22.20 0.07
C GLY A 188 10.37 22.36 -1.23
N THR A 189 10.37 21.36 -2.11
CA THR A 189 9.48 21.37 -3.28
C THR A 189 8.06 21.06 -2.83
N ASP A 190 7.09 21.87 -3.26
CA ASP A 190 5.69 21.57 -3.04
C ASP A 190 5.30 20.31 -3.85
N VAL A 191 4.94 19.25 -3.13
CA VAL A 191 4.49 17.98 -3.70
C VAL A 191 3.02 17.85 -3.37
N ASP A 192 2.21 17.70 -4.42
CA ASP A 192 0.78 17.45 -4.26
C ASP A 192 0.54 16.25 -3.32
N PRO A 193 -0.11 16.46 -2.17
CA PRO A 193 -0.39 15.39 -1.21
C PRO A 193 -1.24 14.26 -1.77
N GLN A 194 -2.12 14.53 -2.74
CA GLN A 194 -2.93 13.48 -3.39
C GLN A 194 -2.03 12.55 -4.21
N ARG A 195 -1.12 13.13 -5.00
CA ARG A 195 -0.09 12.37 -5.71
C ARG A 195 0.81 11.58 -4.75
N LEU A 196 1.23 12.17 -3.64
CA LEU A 196 2.05 11.49 -2.64
C LEU A 196 1.33 10.28 -2.04
N TYR A 197 0.05 10.44 -1.68
CA TYR A 197 -0.74 9.33 -1.14
C TYR A 197 -0.97 8.23 -2.19
N ALA A 198 -1.32 8.58 -3.43
CA ALA A 198 -1.52 7.61 -4.49
C ALA A 198 -0.26 6.75 -4.74
N GLN A 199 0.92 7.39 -4.73
CA GLN A 199 2.18 6.67 -4.86
C GLN A 199 2.46 5.79 -3.62
N TYR A 200 2.14 6.28 -2.42
CA TYR A 200 2.23 5.50 -1.20
C TYR A 200 1.34 4.24 -1.24
N GLU A 201 0.09 4.36 -1.69
CA GLU A 201 -0.88 3.26 -1.81
C GLU A 201 -0.40 2.23 -2.84
N THR A 202 0.05 2.68 -4.01
CA THR A 202 0.65 1.81 -5.04
C THR A 202 1.90 1.07 -4.54
N THR A 203 2.70 1.72 -3.68
CA THR A 203 3.89 1.09 -3.08
C THR A 203 3.50 0.07 -2.01
N LEU A 204 2.46 0.34 -1.23
CA LEU A 204 1.90 -0.59 -0.25
C LEU A 204 1.31 -1.84 -0.92
N GLU A 205 0.53 -1.66 -1.99
CA GLU A 205 0.02 -2.78 -2.79
C GLU A 205 1.16 -3.66 -3.30
N ALA A 206 2.17 -3.05 -3.93
CA ALA A 206 3.33 -3.81 -4.40
C ALA A 206 4.15 -4.46 -3.28
N LYS A 207 4.18 -3.86 -2.07
CA LYS A 207 4.78 -4.48 -0.87
C LYS A 207 4.01 -5.75 -0.49
N ASN A 208 2.67 -5.68 -0.50
CA ASN A 208 1.81 -6.82 -0.17
C ASN A 208 1.97 -7.93 -1.20
N ASP A 209 2.06 -7.61 -2.50
CA ASP A 209 2.34 -8.61 -3.55
C ASP A 209 3.66 -9.37 -3.30
N VAL A 210 4.72 -8.68 -2.85
CA VAL A 210 5.98 -9.35 -2.46
C VAL A 210 5.77 -10.20 -1.20
N SER A 211 5.00 -9.71 -0.23
CA SER A 211 4.74 -10.40 1.04
C SER A 211 3.95 -11.70 0.86
N ASP A 212 3.06 -11.76 -0.13
CA ASP A 212 2.24 -12.95 -0.42
C ASP A 212 3.11 -14.19 -0.77
N HIS A 213 4.36 -13.97 -1.19
CA HIS A 213 5.32 -15.03 -1.48
C HIS A 213 6.02 -15.63 -0.24
N PHE A 214 5.82 -15.08 0.97
CA PHE A 214 6.50 -15.52 2.20
C PHE A 214 5.63 -16.38 3.13
N GLY A 215 4.42 -16.77 2.70
CA GLY A 215 3.54 -17.65 3.46
C GLY A 215 4.07 -19.08 3.66
N PHE A 216 3.23 -19.95 4.22
CA PHE A 216 3.56 -21.39 4.33
C PHE A 216 3.81 -22.00 2.94
N GLY A 217 4.94 -22.66 2.74
CA GLY A 217 5.35 -23.13 1.41
C GLY A 217 5.83 -22.01 0.48
N GLY A 218 6.20 -20.84 1.04
CA GLY A 218 6.67 -19.68 0.31
C GLY A 218 8.00 -19.89 -0.42
N VAL A 219 8.41 -18.87 -1.17
CA VAL A 219 9.57 -18.91 -2.09
C VAL A 219 10.85 -19.35 -1.37
N ASN A 220 11.10 -18.89 -0.14
CA ASN A 220 12.29 -19.27 0.62
C ASN A 220 12.33 -20.78 0.95
N GLU A 221 11.20 -21.38 1.30
CA GLU A 221 11.10 -22.81 1.62
C GLU A 221 11.28 -23.67 0.37
N GLN A 222 10.63 -23.27 -0.73
CA GLN A 222 10.76 -23.94 -2.03
C GLN A 222 12.20 -23.90 -2.57
N LEU A 223 12.87 -22.75 -2.43
CA LEU A 223 14.29 -22.60 -2.78
C LEU A 223 15.18 -23.49 -1.89
N ALA A 224 14.95 -23.52 -0.58
CA ALA A 224 15.71 -24.39 0.32
C ALA A 224 15.52 -25.88 -0.02
N GLN A 225 14.29 -26.30 -0.32
CA GLN A 225 14.00 -27.67 -0.76
C GLN A 225 14.68 -28.00 -2.09
N THR A 226 14.68 -27.06 -3.03
CA THR A 226 15.36 -27.20 -4.33
C THR A 226 16.87 -27.33 -4.14
N ALA A 227 17.45 -26.54 -3.22
CA ALA A 227 18.86 -26.62 -2.88
C ALA A 227 19.24 -28.01 -2.34
N ASN A 228 18.48 -28.51 -1.36
CA ASN A 228 18.72 -29.82 -0.74
C ASN A 228 18.53 -30.98 -1.73
N THR A 229 17.49 -30.90 -2.58
CA THR A 229 17.23 -31.91 -3.60
C THR A 229 18.36 -31.96 -4.63
N SER A 230 18.82 -30.79 -5.08
CA SER A 230 19.90 -30.68 -6.06
C SER A 230 21.23 -31.17 -5.51
N GLU A 231 21.55 -30.89 -4.25
CA GLU A 231 22.75 -31.41 -3.59
C GLU A 231 22.74 -32.95 -3.55
N ALA A 232 21.64 -33.55 -3.10
CA ALA A 232 21.49 -35.00 -3.04
C ALA A 232 21.65 -35.65 -4.43
N ILE A 233 21.08 -35.04 -5.47
CA ILE A 233 21.25 -35.51 -6.85
C ILE A 233 22.72 -35.39 -7.27
N ALA A 234 23.36 -34.25 -7.05
CA ALA A 234 24.75 -34.03 -7.43
C ALA A 234 25.72 -35.03 -6.77
N MET A 235 25.50 -35.37 -5.50
CA MET A 235 26.29 -36.38 -4.79
C MET A 235 26.16 -37.75 -5.47
N ASN A 236 24.94 -38.17 -5.77
CA ASN A 236 24.68 -39.50 -6.32
C ASN A 236 25.12 -39.63 -7.78
N VAL A 237 24.79 -38.66 -8.65
CA VAL A 237 25.15 -38.72 -10.08
C VAL A 237 26.64 -38.58 -10.34
N SER A 238 27.41 -38.03 -9.40
CA SER A 238 28.88 -37.94 -9.55
C SER A 238 29.58 -39.29 -9.70
N SER A 239 28.92 -40.37 -9.27
CA SER A 239 29.40 -41.74 -9.40
C SER A 239 29.18 -42.35 -10.80
N VAL A 240 28.39 -41.70 -11.65
CA VAL A 240 28.11 -42.18 -13.02
C VAL A 240 29.35 -41.99 -13.90
N PRO A 241 29.81 -43.02 -14.64
CA PRO A 241 30.98 -42.92 -15.51
C PRO A 241 30.84 -41.82 -16.58
N GLU A 242 31.99 -41.30 -17.06
CA GLU A 242 32.17 -40.37 -18.19
C GLU A 242 31.54 -38.97 -18.00
N ARG A 243 30.24 -38.88 -17.68
CA ARG A 243 29.49 -37.61 -17.55
C ARG A 243 28.82 -37.36 -16.21
N GLY A 244 28.99 -38.24 -15.22
CA GLY A 244 28.45 -38.02 -13.87
C GLY A 244 28.92 -36.71 -13.24
N ASN A 245 30.19 -36.35 -13.43
CA ASN A 245 30.74 -35.07 -12.94
C ASN A 245 30.16 -33.83 -13.64
N GLU A 246 29.82 -33.95 -14.93
CA GLU A 246 29.18 -32.85 -15.68
C GLU A 246 27.74 -32.65 -15.20
N THR A 247 26.98 -33.74 -15.10
CA THR A 247 25.61 -33.73 -14.55
C THR A 247 25.60 -33.18 -13.13
N ALA A 248 26.54 -33.62 -12.28
CA ALA A 248 26.66 -33.13 -10.92
C ALA A 248 27.00 -31.63 -10.86
N ARG A 249 27.72 -31.07 -11.85
CA ARG A 249 28.03 -29.63 -11.90
C ARG A 249 26.76 -28.80 -12.07
N HIS A 250 25.85 -29.20 -12.95
CA HIS A 250 24.57 -28.51 -13.14
C HIS A 250 23.74 -28.48 -11.84
N PHE A 251 23.59 -29.63 -11.18
CA PHE A 251 22.86 -29.68 -9.90
C PHE A 251 23.57 -28.93 -8.76
N ARG A 252 24.92 -28.90 -8.72
CA ARG A 252 25.65 -28.05 -7.76
C ARG A 252 25.41 -26.57 -8.00
N SER A 253 25.29 -26.14 -9.27
CA SER A 253 24.93 -24.76 -9.59
C SER A 253 23.54 -24.42 -9.05
N VAL A 254 22.54 -25.27 -9.29
CA VAL A 254 21.19 -25.08 -8.74
C VAL A 254 21.22 -25.03 -7.21
N HIS A 255 21.96 -25.93 -6.56
CA HIS A 255 22.11 -25.91 -5.10
C HIS A 255 22.65 -24.58 -4.59
N ASN A 256 23.77 -24.12 -5.14
CA ASN A 256 24.43 -22.90 -4.68
C ASN A 256 23.54 -21.68 -4.84
N GLU A 257 22.93 -21.48 -6.02
CA GLU A 257 22.05 -20.34 -6.27
C GLU A 257 20.80 -20.39 -5.40
N SER A 258 20.17 -21.56 -5.29
CA SER A 258 18.95 -21.74 -4.49
C SER A 258 19.20 -21.51 -3.00
N ALA A 259 20.33 -21.96 -2.46
CA ALA A 259 20.69 -21.77 -1.05
C ALA A 259 20.89 -20.28 -0.72
N VAL A 260 21.58 -19.54 -1.60
CA VAL A 260 21.77 -18.09 -1.46
C VAL A 260 20.43 -17.36 -1.54
N ALA A 261 19.60 -17.70 -2.53
CA ALA A 261 18.28 -17.09 -2.70
C ALA A 261 17.34 -17.40 -1.52
N ALA A 262 17.34 -18.62 -1.01
CA ALA A 262 16.55 -19.02 0.17
C ALA A 262 16.93 -18.21 1.42
N ASN A 263 18.24 -18.06 1.69
CA ASN A 263 18.70 -17.29 2.85
C ASN A 263 18.37 -15.79 2.72
N GLN A 264 18.53 -15.23 1.51
CA GLN A 264 18.23 -13.83 1.26
C GLN A 264 16.74 -13.51 1.37
N THR A 265 15.88 -14.42 0.90
CA THR A 265 14.42 -14.27 0.99
C THR A 265 13.91 -14.51 2.41
N ALA A 266 14.44 -15.49 3.15
CA ALA A 266 14.05 -15.77 4.53
C ALA A 266 14.35 -14.62 5.51
N THR A 267 15.34 -13.78 5.20
CA THR A 267 15.74 -12.63 6.02
C THR A 267 15.13 -11.31 5.53
N LEU A 268 14.30 -11.33 4.49
CA LEU A 268 13.74 -10.14 3.90
C LEU A 268 12.62 -9.56 4.77
N GLY A 269 12.94 -8.51 5.54
CA GLY A 269 11.95 -7.73 6.27
C GLY A 269 11.34 -6.62 5.39
N LEU A 270 10.02 -6.63 5.24
CA LEU A 270 9.28 -5.59 4.51
C LEU A 270 8.70 -4.49 5.42
N ASP A 271 8.79 -4.65 6.74
CA ASP A 271 8.11 -3.78 7.71
C ASP A 271 8.97 -2.62 8.23
N ALA A 272 10.14 -2.40 7.64
CA ALA A 272 11.05 -1.31 8.05
C ALA A 272 10.47 0.08 7.75
N PHE A 273 9.57 0.20 6.80
CA PHE A 273 8.80 1.42 6.53
C PHE A 273 7.39 1.27 7.09
N ASP A 274 6.94 2.25 7.88
CA ASP A 274 5.65 2.22 8.57
C ASP A 274 4.48 2.52 7.62
N PHE A 275 4.19 1.57 6.73
CA PHE A 275 2.99 1.64 5.91
C PHE A 275 1.75 1.62 6.79
N ASN A 276 1.63 0.70 7.74
CA ASN A 276 0.43 0.53 8.55
C ASN A 276 0.05 1.80 9.34
N GLY A 277 1.01 2.56 9.85
CA GLY A 277 0.75 3.80 10.58
C GLY A 277 0.08 4.87 9.73
N VAL A 278 0.47 5.02 8.46
CA VAL A 278 -0.14 6.00 7.54
C VAL A 278 -1.57 5.58 7.17
N GLN A 279 -1.80 4.30 6.87
CA GLN A 279 -3.13 3.79 6.54
C GLN A 279 -4.08 3.89 7.73
N ASN A 280 -3.68 3.39 8.91
CA ASN A 280 -4.49 3.50 10.13
C ASN A 280 -4.83 4.95 10.49
N ARG A 281 -3.91 5.88 10.23
CA ARG A 281 -4.16 7.31 10.44
C ARG A 281 -5.17 7.87 9.45
N ALA A 282 -5.10 7.48 8.17
CA ALA A 282 -6.08 7.87 7.16
C ALA A 282 -7.47 7.37 7.58
N ASP A 283 -7.61 6.08 7.89
CA ASP A 283 -8.88 5.47 8.28
C ASP A 283 -9.46 6.10 9.56
N SER A 284 -8.59 6.40 10.55
CA SER A 284 -9.00 7.07 11.78
C SER A 284 -9.44 8.53 11.58
N LEU A 285 -8.81 9.25 10.64
CA LEU A 285 -9.21 10.61 10.29
C LEU A 285 -10.54 10.62 9.53
N GLU A 286 -10.70 9.71 8.57
CA GLU A 286 -11.93 9.53 7.82
C GLU A 286 -13.10 9.21 8.73
N GLY A 287 -12.95 8.21 9.61
CA GLY A 287 -14.01 7.83 10.55
C GLY A 287 -14.45 8.99 11.44
N ARG A 288 -13.49 9.74 12.02
CA ARG A 288 -13.81 10.91 12.85
C ARG A 288 -14.53 12.00 12.05
N TRP A 289 -14.05 12.34 10.87
CA TRP A 289 -14.68 13.39 10.07
C TRP A 289 -16.03 12.99 9.51
N MET A 290 -16.26 11.69 9.25
CA MET A 290 -17.60 11.19 8.91
C MET A 290 -18.56 11.30 10.09
N GLU A 291 -18.12 11.01 11.31
CA GLU A 291 -18.92 11.24 12.53
C GLU A 291 -19.25 12.74 12.69
N ASP A 292 -18.27 13.61 12.50
CA ASP A 292 -18.43 15.07 12.58
C ASP A 292 -19.32 15.64 11.46
N TRP A 293 -19.30 15.06 10.26
CA TRP A 293 -20.21 15.45 9.19
C TRP A 293 -21.64 14.98 9.46
N ASN A 294 -21.79 13.77 10.01
CA ASN A 294 -23.08 13.19 10.37
C ASN A 294 -23.78 13.99 11.49
N SER A 295 -23.04 14.43 12.52
CA SER A 295 -23.60 15.28 13.59
C SER A 295 -24.23 16.56 13.04
N ARG A 296 -23.66 17.08 11.94
CA ARG A 296 -24.09 18.32 11.31
C ARG A 296 -25.16 18.16 10.26
N GLN A 297 -25.71 16.98 9.98
CA GLN A 297 -26.79 16.88 8.98
C GLN A 297 -28.06 17.64 9.40
N ASN A 298 -28.39 17.75 10.70
CA ASN A 298 -29.60 18.44 11.19
C ASN A 298 -29.41 19.38 12.43
N PRO A 299 -28.33 20.17 12.55
CA PRO A 299 -27.90 20.83 13.78
C PRO A 299 -28.90 21.87 14.24
N ALA A 300 -29.47 22.67 13.32
CA ALA A 300 -30.47 23.67 13.65
C ALA A 300 -31.71 23.04 14.31
N SER A 301 -32.24 21.95 13.74
CA SER A 301 -33.42 21.29 14.31
C SER A 301 -33.16 20.75 15.72
N THR A 302 -31.97 20.20 15.95
CA THR A 302 -31.55 19.63 17.23
C THR A 302 -31.30 20.72 18.27
N VAL A 303 -30.69 21.85 17.88
CA VAL A 303 -30.52 23.05 18.72
C VAL A 303 -31.85 23.68 19.10
N TYR A 304 -32.77 23.88 18.15
CA TYR A 304 -34.08 24.45 18.46
C TYR A 304 -34.91 23.52 19.35
N GLN A 305 -34.89 22.21 19.14
CA GLN A 305 -35.56 21.25 20.01
C GLN A 305 -34.96 21.23 21.42
N SER A 306 -33.64 21.29 21.53
CA SER A 306 -32.93 21.30 22.82
C SER A 306 -33.21 22.57 23.62
N ILE A 307 -33.18 23.74 22.97
CA ILE A 307 -33.54 25.02 23.60
C ILE A 307 -35.00 25.00 24.04
N ALA A 308 -35.92 24.51 23.19
CA ALA A 308 -37.32 24.39 23.53
C ALA A 308 -37.54 23.47 24.74
N ALA A 309 -36.85 22.32 24.81
CA ALA A 309 -36.92 21.40 25.93
C ALA A 309 -36.41 22.05 27.24
N ILE A 310 -35.31 22.79 27.18
CA ILE A 310 -34.76 23.53 28.34
C ILE A 310 -35.77 24.58 28.83
N VAL A 311 -36.34 25.37 27.91
CA VAL A 311 -37.33 26.40 28.25
C VAL A 311 -38.59 25.79 28.88
N VAL A 312 -39.09 24.67 28.33
CA VAL A 312 -40.23 23.93 28.89
C VAL A 312 -39.91 23.39 30.28
N GLY A 313 -38.71 22.84 30.49
CA GLY A 313 -38.26 22.37 31.80
C GLY A 313 -38.22 23.47 32.84
N ILE A 314 -37.64 24.63 32.49
CA ILE A 314 -37.59 25.81 33.38
C ILE A 314 -39.00 26.32 33.70
N ALA A 315 -39.89 26.38 32.70
CA ALA A 315 -41.27 26.81 32.90
C ALA A 315 -42.06 25.82 33.78
N ALA A 316 -41.85 24.52 33.64
CA ALA A 316 -42.49 23.49 34.46
C ALA A 316 -42.01 23.56 35.93
N VAL A 317 -40.70 23.72 36.15
CA VAL A 317 -40.13 23.88 37.50
C VAL A 317 -40.58 25.19 38.15
N GLY A 318 -40.54 26.30 37.41
CA GLY A 318 -41.03 27.59 37.89
C GLY A 318 -42.53 27.56 38.21
N GLY A 319 -43.34 26.95 37.33
CA GLY A 319 -44.77 26.74 37.54
C GLY A 319 -45.07 25.86 38.75
N TYR A 320 -44.30 24.79 38.96
CA TYR A 320 -44.43 23.92 40.13
C TYR A 320 -44.07 24.64 41.44
N VAL A 321 -43.00 25.44 41.46
CA VAL A 321 -42.59 26.23 42.63
C VAL A 321 -43.61 27.32 42.97
N VAL A 322 -44.17 28.00 41.96
CA VAL A 322 -45.23 29.01 42.15
C VAL A 322 -46.53 28.36 42.66
N ARG A 323 -46.88 27.18 42.14
CA ARG A 323 -48.08 26.45 42.57
C ARG A 323 -47.96 25.88 43.99
N ARG A 324 -46.74 25.56 44.44
CA ARG A 324 -46.47 25.06 45.81
C ARG A 324 -46.37 26.18 46.85
N ARG A 325 -46.23 27.44 46.44
CA ARG A 325 -46.19 28.64 47.30
C ARG A 325 -47.55 29.35 47.44
N ARG A 326 -48.58 28.91 46.71
CA ARG A 326 -49.98 29.29 46.92
C ARG A 326 -50.68 28.20 47.71
#